data_AF-A0A7X8XJR5-F1
#
_entry.id   AF-A0A7X8XJR5-F1
#
_cell.length_a   1.000
_cell.length_b   1.000
_cell.length_c   1.000
_cell.angle_alpha   90.00
_cell.angle_beta   90.00
_cell.angle_gamma   90.00
#
_symmetry.space_group_name_H-M   'P 1'
#
loop_
_entity.id
_entity.type
_entity.pdbx_description
1 polymer ?
#
loop_
_entity_poly.entity_id
_entity_poly.type
_entity_poly.pdbx_seq_one_letter_code
_entity_poly.pdbx_strand_id
1 'polypeptide(L)'
;MTSPEPEPDDAPRVQVRVSQSDLPTQSRLPLGFLRRVARLAVSQGNPSGQTGPVEISLILTGDRRVQELNRDYRGQDRPTDVLSFSLWEGQVPPPPPPGQPRLLGDVVISLETARRQASEQGHDLRREVAWLISHGVLHLLGYDHPDPKSRKSMQSIEERVLAALERDGAL
;
A
#
# COMPACT_ATOMS: atom_id res chain seq x y z
N MET A 1 -4.79 -5.48 -40.34
CA MET A 1 -5.39 -6.23 -39.22
C MET A 1 -4.81 -5.66 -37.94
N THR A 2 -5.38 -4.55 -37.49
CA THR A 2 -5.08 -3.91 -36.21
C THR A 2 -5.92 -4.61 -35.15
N SER A 3 -5.27 -5.21 -34.16
CA SER A 3 -5.96 -5.76 -32.98
C SER A 3 -6.80 -4.64 -32.32
N PRO A 4 -8.02 -4.92 -31.86
CA PRO A 4 -8.84 -3.92 -31.20
C PRO A 4 -8.12 -3.45 -29.92
N GLU A 5 -8.08 -2.13 -29.73
CA GLU A 5 -7.72 -1.53 -28.45
C GLU A 5 -8.65 -2.10 -27.36
N PRO A 6 -8.13 -2.41 -26.16
CA PRO A 6 -8.97 -2.90 -25.08
C PRO A 6 -10.00 -1.83 -24.70
N GLU A 7 -11.28 -2.21 -24.75
CA GLU A 7 -12.42 -1.42 -24.29
C GLU A 7 -12.19 -0.89 -22.85
N PRO A 8 -12.60 0.36 -22.54
CA PRO A 8 -12.23 1.06 -21.31
C PRO A 8 -12.86 0.53 -20.00
N ASP A 9 -13.65 -0.56 -20.03
CA ASP A 9 -14.49 -0.99 -18.91
C ASP A 9 -13.98 -2.24 -18.14
N ASP A 10 -12.90 -2.89 -18.59
CA ASP A 10 -12.43 -4.17 -18.00
C ASP A 10 -11.01 -4.13 -17.40
N ALA A 11 -10.38 -2.95 -17.35
CA ALA A 11 -9.13 -2.79 -16.61
C ALA A 11 -9.42 -2.85 -15.10
N PRO A 12 -8.61 -3.57 -14.29
CA PRO A 12 -8.78 -3.52 -12.84
C PRO A 12 -8.68 -2.06 -12.40
N ARG A 13 -9.75 -1.53 -11.79
CA ARG A 13 -9.86 -0.14 -11.29
C ARG A 13 -8.68 0.28 -10.40
N VAL A 14 -7.87 -0.68 -9.95
CA VAL A 14 -6.65 -0.49 -9.16
C VAL A 14 -5.51 -1.29 -9.78
N GLN A 15 -4.57 -0.59 -10.41
CA GLN A 15 -3.30 -1.12 -10.87
C GLN A 15 -2.28 -1.09 -9.72
N VAL A 16 -1.56 -2.19 -9.50
CA VAL A 16 -0.58 -2.29 -8.41
C VAL A 16 0.73 -2.83 -8.97
N ARG A 17 1.74 -1.96 -9.01
CA ARG A 17 3.13 -2.34 -9.30
C ARG A 17 3.77 -2.81 -8.00
N VAL A 18 4.52 -3.91 -8.07
CA VAL A 18 5.18 -4.47 -6.88
C VAL A 18 6.63 -4.73 -7.22
N SER A 19 7.53 -4.22 -6.39
CA SER A 19 8.96 -4.50 -6.42
C SER A 19 9.40 -5.10 -5.08
N GLN A 20 10.27 -6.10 -5.15
CA GLN A 20 10.93 -6.69 -3.97
C GLN A 20 12.44 -6.66 -4.22
N SER A 21 13.12 -5.61 -3.79
CA SER A 21 14.55 -5.37 -4.01
C SER A 21 15.33 -5.50 -2.72
N ASP A 22 16.64 -5.78 -2.81
CA ASP A 22 17.54 -5.82 -1.65
C ASP A 22 17.10 -6.81 -0.56
N LEU A 23 16.36 -7.84 -0.98
CA LEU A 23 15.80 -8.88 -0.13
C LEU A 23 16.25 -10.26 -0.60
N PRO A 24 16.65 -11.16 0.32
CA PRO A 24 16.85 -12.56 0.02
C PRO A 24 15.59 -13.19 -0.60
N THR A 25 15.76 -14.10 -1.56
CA THR A 25 14.63 -14.75 -2.27
C THR A 25 13.63 -15.40 -1.31
N GLN A 26 14.11 -16.07 -0.26
CA GLN A 26 13.28 -16.70 0.78
C GLN A 26 12.46 -15.72 1.62
N SER A 27 12.86 -14.45 1.65
CA SER A 27 12.16 -13.41 2.41
C SER A 27 11.02 -12.77 1.64
N ARG A 28 10.94 -13.01 0.32
CA ARG A 28 9.95 -12.42 -0.58
C ARG A 28 8.56 -13.00 -0.35
N LEU A 29 7.56 -12.14 -0.48
CA LEU A 29 6.15 -12.51 -0.36
C LEU A 29 5.50 -12.74 -1.74
N PRO A 30 4.44 -13.56 -1.83
CA PRO A 30 3.73 -13.77 -3.08
C PRO A 30 3.16 -12.46 -3.65
N LEU A 31 3.43 -12.17 -4.92
CA LEU A 31 2.94 -10.93 -5.56
C LEU A 31 1.41 -10.85 -5.59
N GLY A 32 0.72 -12.00 -5.73
CA GLY A 32 -0.75 -12.07 -5.69
C GLY A 32 -1.32 -11.60 -4.36
N PHE A 33 -0.67 -11.98 -3.25
CA PHE A 33 -1.02 -11.52 -1.91
C PHE A 33 -0.85 -10.00 -1.78
N LEU A 34 0.33 -9.46 -2.11
CA LEU A 34 0.62 -8.03 -1.99
C LEU A 34 -0.36 -7.17 -2.80
N ARG A 35 -0.64 -7.57 -4.05
CA ARG A 35 -1.61 -6.89 -4.91
C ARG A 35 -3.03 -6.99 -4.33
N ARG A 36 -3.40 -8.12 -3.74
CA ARG A 36 -4.71 -8.30 -3.11
C ARG A 36 -4.89 -7.34 -1.94
N VAL A 37 -3.91 -7.24 -1.05
CA VAL A 37 -3.98 -6.32 0.10
C VAL A 37 -4.19 -4.88 -0.37
N ALA A 38 -3.34 -4.38 -1.29
CA ALA A 38 -3.47 -3.00 -1.76
C ALA A 38 -4.83 -2.72 -2.43
N ARG A 39 -5.35 -3.66 -3.23
CA ARG A 39 -6.69 -3.52 -3.85
C ARG A 39 -7.81 -3.48 -2.81
N LEU A 40 -7.71 -4.29 -1.76
CA LEU A 40 -8.67 -4.25 -0.64
C LEU A 40 -8.56 -2.92 0.11
N ALA A 41 -7.36 -2.45 0.40
CA ALA A 41 -7.16 -1.16 1.06
C ALA A 41 -7.79 0.00 0.26
N VAL A 42 -7.59 0.02 -1.07
CA VAL A 42 -8.25 1.02 -1.93
C VAL A 42 -9.77 0.90 -1.91
N SER A 43 -10.32 -0.32 -2.05
CA SER A 43 -11.77 -0.49 -2.11
C SER A 43 -12.46 -0.16 -0.78
N GLN A 44 -11.83 -0.47 0.36
CA GLN A 44 -12.38 -0.20 1.69
C GLN A 44 -12.18 1.25 2.14
N GLY A 45 -11.10 1.90 1.68
CA GLY A 45 -10.78 3.32 1.93
C GLY A 45 -11.41 4.29 0.93
N ASN A 46 -11.89 3.82 -0.22
CA ASN A 46 -12.66 4.64 -1.16
C ASN A 46 -13.90 3.89 -1.67
N PRO A 47 -14.89 3.61 -0.80
CA PRO A 47 -16.05 2.77 -1.14
C PRO A 47 -16.95 3.38 -2.22
N SER A 48 -16.89 4.70 -2.42
CA SER A 48 -17.66 5.39 -3.46
C SER A 48 -17.04 5.25 -4.85
N GLY A 49 -15.81 4.74 -4.97
CA GLY A 49 -15.13 4.53 -6.26
C GLY A 49 -14.86 5.81 -7.04
N GLN A 50 -14.94 6.98 -6.40
CA GLN A 50 -14.90 8.29 -7.07
C GLN A 50 -13.52 8.65 -7.66
N THR A 51 -12.48 7.85 -7.41
CA THR A 51 -11.12 8.13 -7.89
C THR A 51 -10.85 7.67 -9.32
N GLY A 52 -11.80 6.97 -9.96
CA GLY A 52 -11.57 6.33 -11.25
C GLY A 52 -10.47 5.26 -11.17
N PRO A 53 -9.86 4.86 -12.29
CA PRO A 53 -8.70 3.96 -12.29
C PRO A 53 -7.53 4.60 -11.53
N VAL A 54 -6.89 3.85 -10.62
CA VAL A 54 -5.72 4.31 -9.85
C VAL A 54 -4.52 3.39 -10.02
N GLU A 55 -3.31 3.91 -9.83
CA GLU A 55 -2.07 3.14 -9.78
C GLU A 55 -1.33 3.38 -8.45
N ILE A 56 -0.81 2.30 -7.84
CA ILE A 56 0.03 2.32 -6.63
C ILE A 56 1.30 1.52 -6.89
N SER A 57 2.45 2.02 -6.41
CA SER A 57 3.67 1.22 -6.30
C SER A 57 3.88 0.70 -4.88
N LEU A 58 4.10 -0.60 -4.75
CA LEU A 58 4.55 -1.23 -3.52
C LEU A 58 6.02 -1.64 -3.66
N ILE A 59 6.86 -1.19 -2.73
CA ILE A 59 8.28 -1.52 -2.70
C ILE A 59 8.57 -2.18 -1.37
N LEU A 60 8.86 -3.48 -1.40
CA LEU A 60 9.34 -4.20 -0.23
C LEU A 60 10.86 -4.27 -0.31
N THR A 61 11.54 -3.85 0.76
CA THR A 61 13.01 -3.76 0.81
C THR A 61 13.51 -4.02 2.25
N GLY A 62 14.80 -3.83 2.50
CA GLY A 62 15.44 -3.96 3.81
C GLY A 62 15.57 -2.63 4.57
N ASP A 63 16.00 -2.72 5.84
CA ASP A 63 16.11 -1.57 6.75
C ASP A 63 17.05 -0.50 6.21
N ARG A 64 18.17 -0.91 5.61
CA ARG A 64 19.16 0.02 5.06
C ARG A 64 18.52 0.99 4.08
N ARG A 65 17.75 0.46 3.12
CA ARG A 65 17.12 1.28 2.08
C ARG A 65 16.05 2.18 2.66
N VAL A 66 15.24 1.66 3.60
CA VAL A 66 14.22 2.48 4.27
C VAL A 66 14.83 3.56 5.15
N GLN A 67 15.94 3.28 5.84
CA GLN A 67 16.67 4.28 6.64
C GLN A 67 17.24 5.39 5.77
N GLU A 68 17.84 5.06 4.63
CA GLU A 68 18.30 6.07 3.66
C GLU A 68 17.15 6.98 3.24
N LEU A 69 16.01 6.41 2.85
CA LEU A 69 14.82 7.18 2.49
C LEU A 69 14.26 8.01 3.66
N ASN A 70 14.23 7.46 4.87
CA ASN A 70 13.73 8.15 6.05
C ASN A 70 14.63 9.34 6.42
N ARG A 71 15.95 9.19 6.28
CA ARG A 71 16.89 10.30 6.43
C ARG A 71 16.69 11.36 5.36
N ASP A 72 16.66 10.94 4.10
CA ASP A 72 16.69 11.87 2.96
C ASP A 72 15.38 12.67 2.83
N TYR A 73 14.23 12.06 3.15
CA TYR A 73 12.90 12.70 3.01
C TYR A 73 12.28 13.20 4.32
N ARG A 74 12.64 12.62 5.47
CA ARG A 74 12.08 13.00 6.79
C ARG A 74 13.13 13.50 7.78
N GLY A 75 14.40 13.56 7.41
CA GLY A 75 15.50 13.96 8.30
C GLY A 75 15.79 12.97 9.43
N GLN A 76 15.27 11.74 9.34
CA GLN A 76 15.36 10.74 10.42
C GLN A 76 16.28 9.60 10.02
N ASP A 77 17.53 9.62 10.49
CA ASP A 77 18.53 8.58 10.21
C ASP A 77 18.35 7.33 11.07
N ARG A 78 17.19 6.68 10.90
CA ARG A 78 16.85 5.40 11.51
C ARG A 78 15.89 4.63 10.61
N PRO A 79 15.90 3.29 10.61
CA PRO A 79 14.89 2.52 9.89
C PRO A 79 13.50 2.78 10.48
N THR A 80 12.50 2.63 9.61
CA THR A 80 11.08 2.55 9.99
C THR A 80 10.46 1.37 9.26
N ASP A 81 9.28 0.98 9.69
CA ASP A 81 8.47 -0.08 9.09
C ASP A 81 7.92 0.28 7.70
N VAL A 82 7.33 1.45 7.55
CA VAL A 82 6.70 1.91 6.31
C VAL A 82 6.90 3.41 6.07
N LEU A 83 7.13 3.77 4.81
CA LEU A 83 7.09 5.13 4.29
C LEU A 83 6.05 5.21 3.18
N SER A 84 5.21 6.23 3.23
CA SER A 84 4.21 6.51 2.19
C SER A 84 4.55 7.83 1.53
N PHE A 85 4.82 7.78 0.23
CA PHE A 85 5.12 8.93 -0.61
C PHE A 85 3.90 9.23 -1.47
N SER A 86 3.01 10.08 -0.95
CA SER A 86 1.85 10.54 -1.71
C SER A 86 2.30 11.54 -2.78
N LEU A 87 1.84 11.35 -4.02
CA LEU A 87 2.11 12.32 -5.09
C LEU A 87 1.30 13.62 -4.93
N TRP A 88 0.29 13.60 -4.06
CA TRP A 88 -0.68 14.69 -3.97
C TRP A 88 -0.70 15.36 -2.59
N GLU A 89 0.00 14.81 -1.59
CA GLU A 89 0.15 15.41 -0.24
C GLU A 89 -1.19 15.93 0.35
N GLY A 90 -2.29 15.19 0.18
CA GLY A 90 -3.63 15.57 0.66
C GLY A 90 -4.37 16.62 -0.20
N GLN A 91 -3.76 17.07 -1.29
CA GLN A 91 -4.42 17.91 -2.30
C GLN A 91 -5.33 17.07 -3.21
N VAL A 92 -6.33 17.72 -3.81
CA VAL A 92 -7.17 17.09 -4.83
C VAL A 92 -6.31 16.87 -6.08
N PRO A 93 -6.10 15.62 -6.52
CA PRO A 93 -5.30 15.37 -7.70
C PRO A 93 -6.01 15.89 -8.95
N PRO A 94 -5.30 16.49 -9.91
CA PRO A 94 -5.84 16.82 -11.22
C PRO A 94 -6.39 15.55 -11.90
N PRO A 95 -7.33 15.71 -12.84
CA PRO A 95 -7.79 14.59 -13.64
C PRO A 95 -6.59 13.96 -14.38
N PRO A 96 -6.49 12.61 -14.41
CA PRO A 96 -5.44 11.96 -15.17
C PRO A 96 -5.65 12.18 -16.68
N PRO A 97 -4.60 12.02 -17.50
CA PRO A 97 -4.76 11.99 -18.96
C PRO A 97 -5.82 10.95 -19.39
N PRO A 98 -6.55 11.19 -20.49
CA PRO A 98 -7.53 10.24 -20.99
C PRO A 98 -6.94 8.84 -21.13
N GLY A 99 -7.63 7.83 -20.57
CA GLY A 99 -7.21 6.43 -20.61
C GLY A 99 -6.07 6.06 -19.64
N GLN A 100 -5.57 6.98 -18.82
CA GLN A 100 -4.51 6.69 -17.84
C GLN A 100 -5.05 6.63 -16.40
N PRO A 101 -4.48 5.76 -15.55
CA PRO A 101 -4.83 5.73 -14.14
C PRO A 101 -4.27 6.96 -13.40
N ARG A 102 -4.96 7.37 -12.35
CA ARG A 102 -4.45 8.35 -11.39
C ARG A 102 -3.36 7.71 -10.53
N LEU A 103 -2.16 8.25 -10.60
CA LEU A 103 -1.03 7.77 -9.78
C LEU A 103 -1.24 8.21 -8.33
N LEU A 104 -1.34 7.30 -7.36
CA LEU A 104 -1.50 7.65 -5.94
C LEU A 104 -0.15 7.89 -5.26
N GLY A 105 0.88 7.15 -5.68
CA GLY A 105 2.23 7.23 -5.15
C GLY A 105 2.77 5.88 -4.70
N ASP A 106 3.74 5.93 -3.79
CA ASP A 106 4.56 4.77 -3.43
C ASP A 106 4.42 4.43 -1.94
N VAL A 107 4.33 3.12 -1.64
CA VAL A 107 4.44 2.57 -0.29
C VAL A 107 5.71 1.75 -0.22
N VAL A 108 6.65 2.14 0.64
CA VAL A 108 7.94 1.47 0.84
C VAL A 108 7.95 0.81 2.22
N ILE A 109 8.16 -0.50 2.27
CA ILE A 109 8.09 -1.31 3.50
C ILE A 109 9.43 -1.99 3.76
N SER A 110 9.93 -1.87 4.98
CA SER A 110 11.04 -2.70 5.45
C SER A 110 10.52 -4.06 5.92
N LEU A 111 10.89 -5.14 5.23
CA LEU A 111 10.55 -6.49 5.70
C LEU A 111 11.35 -6.92 6.93
N GLU A 112 12.51 -6.32 7.19
CA GLU A 112 13.29 -6.62 8.39
C GLU A 112 12.63 -6.02 9.63
N THR A 113 12.20 -4.76 9.56
CA THR A 113 11.41 -4.14 10.62
C THR A 113 10.06 -4.84 10.81
N ALA A 114 9.32 -5.11 9.72
CA ALA A 114 8.04 -5.82 9.80
C ALA A 114 8.18 -7.22 10.45
N ARG A 115 9.29 -7.94 10.20
CA ARG A 115 9.55 -9.23 10.86
C ARG A 115 9.74 -9.08 12.37
N ARG A 116 10.47 -8.05 12.81
CA ARG A 116 10.66 -7.78 14.24
C ARG A 116 9.33 -7.43 14.91
N GLN A 117 8.56 -6.53 14.30
CA GLN A 117 7.23 -6.14 14.81
C GLN A 117 6.27 -7.33 14.88
N ALA A 118 6.18 -8.13 13.81
CA ALA A 118 5.35 -9.34 13.80
C ALA A 118 5.71 -10.30 14.95
N SER A 119 7.01 -10.50 15.21
CA SER A 119 7.49 -11.34 16.31
C SER A 119 7.18 -10.73 17.68
N GLU A 120 7.37 -9.42 17.86
CA GLU A 120 7.09 -8.71 19.12
C GLU A 120 5.60 -8.70 19.47
N GLN A 121 4.75 -8.58 18.44
CA GLN A 121 3.29 -8.58 18.56
C GLN A 121 2.66 -9.98 18.52
N GLY A 122 3.47 -11.03 18.34
CA GLY A 122 3.02 -12.42 18.40
C GLY A 122 2.13 -12.85 17.24
N HIS A 123 2.34 -12.33 16.03
CA HIS A 123 1.57 -12.74 14.84
C HIS A 123 2.44 -12.91 13.59
N ASP A 124 1.83 -13.41 12.51
CA ASP A 124 2.55 -13.70 11.28
C ASP A 124 3.01 -12.43 10.54
N LEU A 125 4.15 -12.56 9.86
CA LEU A 125 4.68 -11.52 8.98
C LEU A 125 3.69 -11.09 7.90
N ARG A 126 2.91 -12.02 7.35
CA ARG A 126 1.91 -11.68 6.32
C ARG A 126 0.86 -10.73 6.89
N ARG A 127 0.43 -10.96 8.13
CA ARG A 127 -0.52 -10.08 8.81
C ARG A 127 0.08 -8.70 9.04
N GLU A 128 1.34 -8.63 9.47
CA GLU A 128 2.04 -7.34 9.64
C GLU A 128 2.16 -6.58 8.32
N VAL A 129 2.64 -7.24 7.26
CA VAL A 129 2.77 -6.62 5.95
C VAL A 129 1.40 -6.24 5.38
N ALA A 130 0.34 -7.02 5.63
CA ALA A 130 -1.00 -6.65 5.22
C ALA A 130 -1.48 -5.37 5.91
N TRP A 131 -1.19 -5.25 7.21
CA TRP A 131 -1.50 -4.04 7.96
C TRP A 131 -0.68 -2.84 7.43
N LEU A 132 0.64 -2.98 7.28
CA LEU A 132 1.52 -1.91 6.77
C LEU A 132 1.16 -1.44 5.36
N ILE A 133 0.81 -2.35 4.44
CA ILE A 133 0.32 -1.98 3.10
C ILE A 133 -1.00 -1.23 3.23
N SER A 134 -1.94 -1.71 4.06
CA SER A 134 -3.23 -1.06 4.23
C SER A 134 -3.06 0.35 4.78
N HIS A 135 -2.25 0.48 5.82
CA HIS A 135 -1.90 1.74 6.45
C HIS A 135 -1.28 2.73 5.45
N GLY A 136 -0.27 2.29 4.70
CA GLY A 136 0.39 3.15 3.72
C GLY A 136 -0.52 3.57 2.56
N VAL A 137 -1.34 2.64 2.04
CA VAL A 137 -2.30 2.95 0.98
C VAL A 137 -3.37 3.94 1.46
N LEU A 138 -3.84 3.82 2.70
CA LEU A 138 -4.79 4.77 3.26
C LEU A 138 -4.18 6.17 3.37
N HIS A 139 -2.91 6.30 3.76
CA HIS A 139 -2.20 7.57 3.69
C HIS A 139 -2.13 8.12 2.26
N LEU A 140 -1.89 7.27 1.24
CA LEU A 140 -1.93 7.72 -0.16
C LEU A 140 -3.31 8.22 -0.59
N LEU A 141 -4.39 7.70 0.00
CA LEU A 141 -5.77 8.14 -0.23
C LEU A 141 -6.15 9.41 0.56
N GLY A 142 -5.20 9.99 1.31
CA GLY A 142 -5.42 11.21 2.09
C GLY A 142 -6.00 10.97 3.48
N TYR A 143 -6.03 9.72 3.97
CA TYR A 143 -6.28 9.48 5.39
C TYR A 143 -5.09 9.96 6.20
N ASP A 144 -5.37 10.68 7.27
CA ASP A 144 -4.42 11.05 8.30
C ASP A 144 -5.05 10.80 9.67
N HIS A 145 -4.24 10.68 10.71
CA HIS A 145 -4.68 10.32 12.06
C HIS A 145 -4.08 11.24 13.16
N PRO A 146 -4.22 12.58 13.06
CA PRO A 146 -3.67 13.51 14.05
C PRO A 146 -4.35 13.39 15.42
N ASP A 147 -5.55 12.82 15.49
CA ASP A 147 -6.36 12.71 16.70
C ASP A 147 -6.96 11.30 16.89
N PRO A 148 -7.49 10.97 18.09
CA PRO A 148 -8.06 9.66 18.35
C PRO A 148 -9.25 9.26 17.47
N LYS A 149 -10.05 10.21 16.99
CA LYS A 149 -11.23 9.93 16.17
C LYS A 149 -10.82 9.55 14.75
N SER A 150 -9.94 10.34 14.13
CA SER A 150 -9.39 10.06 12.80
C SER A 150 -8.61 8.74 12.80
N ARG A 151 -7.84 8.46 13.86
CA ARG A 151 -7.17 7.17 14.06
C ARG A 151 -8.12 5.99 14.09
N LYS A 152 -9.23 6.10 14.83
CA LYS A 152 -10.24 5.04 14.92
C LYS A 152 -10.91 4.76 13.57
N SER A 153 -11.16 5.80 12.78
CA SER A 153 -11.70 5.66 11.43
C SER A 153 -10.75 4.90 10.51
N MET A 154 -9.45 5.22 10.55
CA MET A 154 -8.43 4.54 9.75
C MET A 154 -8.24 3.08 10.20
N GLN A 155 -8.14 2.84 11.51
CA GLN A 155 -8.05 1.50 12.10
C GLN A 155 -9.23 0.61 11.70
N SER A 156 -10.45 1.15 11.69
CA SER A 156 -11.62 0.39 11.25
C SER A 156 -11.54 -0.05 9.78
N ILE A 157 -10.85 0.71 8.92
CA ILE A 157 -10.61 0.30 7.53
C ILE A 157 -9.53 -0.79 7.48
N GLU A 158 -8.43 -0.62 8.21
CA GLU A 158 -7.35 -1.60 8.31
C GLU A 158 -7.87 -2.96 8.81
N GLU A 159 -8.69 -2.96 9.86
CA GLU A 159 -9.34 -4.16 10.40
C GLU A 159 -10.25 -4.84 9.38
N ARG A 160 -11.02 -4.08 8.59
CA ARG A 160 -11.86 -4.64 7.51
C ARG A 160 -11.02 -5.31 6.43
N VAL A 161 -9.85 -4.75 6.10
CA VAL A 161 -8.93 -5.36 5.13
C VAL A 161 -8.38 -6.67 5.66
N LEU A 162 -7.90 -6.69 6.91
CA LEU A 162 -7.40 -7.92 7.55
C LEU A 162 -8.48 -9.00 7.64
N ALA A 163 -9.69 -8.64 8.10
CA ALA A 163 -10.80 -9.58 8.20
C ALA A 163 -11.23 -10.14 6.83
N ALA A 164 -11.13 -9.35 5.75
CA ALA A 164 -11.40 -9.85 4.39
C ALA A 164 -10.35 -10.87 3.93
N LEU A 165 -9.07 -10.65 4.27
CA LEU A 165 -7.99 -11.59 3.94
C LEU A 165 -8.12 -12.91 4.71
N GLU A 166 -8.50 -12.86 5.99
CA GLU A 166 -8.75 -14.04 6.82
C GLU A 166 -9.90 -14.89 6.26
N ARG A 167 -11.02 -14.25 5.86
CA ARG A 167 -12.18 -14.95 5.27
C ARG A 167 -11.84 -15.70 3.99
N ASP A 168 -10.92 -15.17 3.21
CA ASP A 168 -10.51 -15.75 1.92
C ASP A 168 -9.31 -16.71 2.06
N GLY A 169 -8.82 -16.95 3.29
CA GLY A 169 -7.67 -17.83 3.57
C GLY A 169 -6.33 -17.28 3.08
N ALA A 170 -6.23 -15.97 2.85
CA ALA A 170 -4.99 -15.30 2.45
C ALA A 170 -4.08 -14.93 3.64
N LEU A 171 -4.67 -14.91 4.84
CA LEU A 171 -4.00 -14.84 6.15
C LEU A 171 -4.30 -16.11 6.95
#